data_AF-A0A401UMT7-F1
#
_entry.id   AF-A0A401UMT7-F1
#
_cell.length_a   1.000
_cell.length_b   1.000
_cell.length_c   1.000
_cell.angle_alpha   90.00
_cell.angle_beta   90.00
_cell.angle_gamma   90.00
#
_symmetry.space_group_name_H-M   'P 1'
#
loop_
_entity.id
_entity.type
_entity.pdbx_description
1 polymer ?
#
loop_
_entity_poly.entity_id
_entity_poly.type
_entity_poly.pdbx_seq_one_letter_code
_entity_poly.pdbx_strand_id
1 'polypeptide(L)' 'MLKNKLSIVTFVLSFVLLIISLKLFLNAGIFVDEYNISPNIINGGEFWLSMDWLRLLLLFLLCIASGINILKNHTK' A
#
# COMPACT_ATOMS: atom_id res chain seq x y z
N MET A 1 -19.82 -15.26 12.27
CA MET A 1 -19.30 -14.16 13.11
C MET A 1 -17.78 -13.96 13.01
N LEU A 2 -16.94 -14.98 13.25
CA LEU A 2 -15.46 -14.85 13.22
C LEU A 2 -14.90 -14.48 11.83
N LYS A 3 -15.44 -15.09 10.75
CA LYS A 3 -15.03 -14.81 9.36
C LYS A 3 -15.25 -13.35 8.94
N ASN A 4 -16.33 -12.72 9.42
CA ASN A 4 -16.64 -11.33 9.13
C ASN A 4 -15.71 -10.38 9.90
N LYS A 5 -15.43 -10.69 11.18
CA LYS A 5 -14.43 -9.95 11.98
C LYS A 5 -13.05 -10.01 11.36
N LEU A 6 -12.59 -11.19 10.93
CA LEU A 6 -11.29 -11.34 10.28
C LEU A 6 -11.22 -10.55 8.96
N SER A 7 -12.27 -10.58 8.14
CA SER A 7 -12.32 -9.82 6.88
C SER A 7 -12.21 -8.31 7.11
N ILE A 8 -12.92 -7.78 8.12
CA ILE A 8 -12.85 -6.37 8.51
C ILE A 8 -11.44 -6.01 9.00
N VAL A 9 -10.85 -6.83 9.87
CA VAL A 9 -9.48 -6.59 10.37
C VAL A 9 -8.47 -6.59 9.22
N THR A 10 -8.57 -7.54 8.28
CA THR A 10 -7.68 -7.61 7.11
C THR A 10 -7.79 -6.36 6.24
N PHE A 11 -9.00 -5.84 6.02
CA PHE A 11 -9.21 -4.60 5.25
C PHE A 11 -8.66 -3.37 5.98
N VAL A 12 -8.97 -3.22 7.27
CA VAL A 12 -8.46 -2.08 8.05
C VAL A 12 -6.93 -2.10 8.09
N LEU A 13 -6.33 -3.28 8.30
CA LEU A 13 -4.88 -3.43 8.33
C LEU A 13 -4.24 -3.13 6.97
N SER A 14 -4.79 -3.66 5.88
CA SER A 14 -4.27 -3.39 4.53
C SER A 14 -4.42 -1.92 4.14
N PHE A 15 -5.55 -1.28 4.50
CA PHE A 15 -5.81 0.12 4.23
C PHE A 15 -4.87 1.05 5.01
N VAL A 16 -4.65 0.79 6.30
CA VAL A 16 -3.69 1.54 7.11
C VAL A 16 -2.27 1.39 6.55
N LEU A 17 -1.87 0.17 6.19
CA LEU A 17 -0.58 -0.07 5.55
C LEU A 17 -0.44 0.71 4.23
N LEU A 18 -1.50 0.75 3.40
CA LEU A 18 -1.49 1.51 2.14
C LEU A 18 -1.25 3.00 2.39
N ILE A 19 -1.93 3.60 3.37
CA ILE A 19 -1.76 5.00 3.72
C ILE A 19 -0.33 5.27 4.19
N ILE A 20 0.21 4.42 5.07
CA ILE A 20 1.58 4.56 5.58
C ILE A 20 2.58 4.45 4.42
N SER A 21 2.42 3.46 3.55
CA SER A 21 3.30 3.27 2.39
C SER A 21 3.25 4.46 1.42
N LEU A 22 2.06 5.00 1.13
CA LEU A 22 1.92 6.20 0.30
C LEU A 22 2.58 7.43 0.92
N LYS A 23 2.41 7.64 2.22
CA LYS A 23 3.06 8.76 2.94
C LYS A 23 4.57 8.66 2.88
N LEU A 24 5.14 7.47 3.08
CA LEU A 24 6.58 7.26 2.98
C LEU A 24 7.09 7.46 1.55
N PHE A 25 6.35 6.96 0.55
CA PHE A 25 6.69 7.14 -0.87
C PHE A 25 6.70 8.62 -1.28
N LEU A 26 5.67 9.38 -0.88
CA LEU A 26 5.61 10.82 -1.13
C LEU A 26 6.70 11.58 -0.39
N ASN A 27 7.03 11.19 0.85
CA ASN A 27 8.12 11.80 1.60
C ASN A 27 9.47 11.54 0.95
N ALA A 28 9.69 10.33 0.41
CA ALA A 28 10.85 10.05 -0.42
C ALA A 28 10.86 10.98 -1.64
N GLY A 29 9.72 11.14 -2.33
CA GLY A 29 9.53 12.10 -3.42
C GLY A 29 9.99 13.53 -3.10
N ILE A 30 9.53 14.07 -1.97
CA ILE A 30 9.94 15.39 -1.47
C ILE A 30 11.45 15.45 -1.21
N PHE A 31 12.01 14.40 -0.60
CA PHE A 31 13.45 14.32 -0.36
C PHE A 31 14.24 14.32 -1.67
N VAL A 32 13.82 13.56 -2.68
CA VAL A 32 14.57 13.51 -3.94
C VAL A 32 14.57 14.87 -4.66
N ASP A 33 13.44 15.57 -4.60
CA ASP A 33 13.26 16.91 -5.18
C ASP A 33 14.16 17.93 -4.46
N GLU A 34 14.12 17.98 -3.13
CA GLU A 34 14.93 18.90 -2.31
C GLU A 34 16.44 18.72 -2.56
N TYR A 35 16.91 17.48 -2.64
CA TYR A 35 18.33 17.18 -2.81
C TYR A 35 18.78 17.05 -4.27
N ASN A 36 17.87 17.24 -5.25
CA ASN A 36 18.14 17.05 -6.69
C ASN A 36 18.84 15.72 -7.01
N ILE A 37 18.43 14.65 -6.32
CA ILE A 37 18.94 13.30 -6.58
C ILE A 37 17.90 12.47 -7.34
N SER A 38 18.26 11.26 -7.72
CA SER A 38 17.33 10.33 -8.36
C SER A 38 16.68 9.38 -7.32
N PRO A 39 15.39 9.00 -7.46
CA PRO A 39 14.68 8.21 -6.44
C PRO A 39 15.30 6.82 -6.22
N ASN A 40 15.97 6.30 -7.24
CA ASN A 40 16.71 5.05 -7.18
C ASN A 40 17.81 5.04 -6.10
N ILE A 41 18.39 6.20 -5.73
CA ILE A 41 19.44 6.29 -4.70
C ILE A 41 18.85 5.95 -3.33
N ILE A 42 17.66 6.47 -3.02
CA ILE A 42 16.96 6.21 -1.77
C ILE A 42 16.55 4.74 -1.68
N ASN A 43 16.06 4.18 -2.79
CA ASN A 43 15.58 2.81 -2.85
C ASN A 43 16.72 1.77 -3.00
N GLY A 44 17.98 2.19 -3.21
CA GLY A 44 19.12 1.29 -3.39
C GLY A 44 19.27 0.68 -4.79
N GLY A 45 18.67 1.31 -5.81
CA GLY A 45 18.77 0.97 -7.22
C GLY A 45 17.41 0.96 -7.94
N GLU A 46 17.46 0.93 -9.28
CA GLU A 46 16.26 0.90 -10.15
C GLU A 46 15.36 -0.31 -9.90
N PHE A 47 15.96 -1.47 -9.61
CA PHE A 47 15.23 -2.69 -9.31
C PHE A 47 14.34 -2.51 -8.06
N TRP A 48 14.91 -1.97 -6.99
CA TRP A 48 14.20 -1.76 -5.73
C TRP A 48 13.21 -0.61 -5.80
N LEU A 49 13.47 0.41 -6.61
CA LEU A 49 12.47 1.43 -6.95
C LEU A 49 11.26 0.80 -7.64
N SER A 50 11.48 -0.10 -8.60
CA SER A 50 10.40 -0.85 -9.27
C SER A 50 9.65 -1.77 -8.29
N MET A 51 10.34 -2.40 -7.34
CA MET A 51 9.70 -3.21 -6.28
C MET A 51 8.84 -2.37 -5.35
N ASP A 52 9.21 -1.13 -5.07
CA ASP A 52 8.41 -0.24 -4.24
C ASP A 52 7.11 0.19 -4.94
N TRP A 53 7.19 0.51 -6.23
CA TRP A 53 6.00 0.72 -7.07
C TRP A 53 5.10 -0.52 -7.10
N LEU A 54 5.68 -1.71 -7.30
CA LEU A 54 4.93 -2.96 -7.28
C LEU A 54 4.28 -3.21 -5.91
N ARG A 55 4.98 -2.93 -4.81
CA ARG A 55 4.46 -3.03 -3.44
C ARG A 55 3.22 -2.15 -3.27
N LEU A 56 3.27 -0.88 -3.70
CA LEU A 56 2.11 0.02 -3.64
C LEU A 56 0.92 -0.49 -4.46
N LEU A 57 1.17 -0.97 -5.69
CA LEU A 57 0.14 -1.53 -6.55
C LEU A 57 -0.52 -2.76 -5.92
N LEU A 58 0.27 -3.72 -5.43
CA LEU A 58 -0.25 -4.94 -4.80
C LEU A 58 -1.04 -4.62 -3.52
N LEU A 59 -0.58 -3.66 -2.73
CA LEU A 59 -1.25 -3.24 -1.51
C LEU A 59 -2.59 -2.53 -1.80
N PHE A 60 -2.64 -1.73 -2.86
CA PHE A 60 -3.87 -1.14 -3.38
C PHE A 60 -4.88 -2.21 -3.84
N LEU A 61 -4.42 -3.18 -4.64
CA LEU A 61 -5.26 -4.30 -5.08
C LEU A 61 -5.75 -5.14 -3.90
N LEU A 62 -4.92 -5.36 -2.87
CA LEU A 62 -5.31 -6.05 -1.65
C LEU A 62 -6.39 -5.29 -0.88
N CYS A 63 -6.30 -3.96 -0.79
CA CYS A 63 -7.34 -3.12 -0.20
C CYS A 63 -8.67 -3.27 -0.95
N ILE A 64 -8.65 -3.21 -2.28
CA ILE A 64 -9.86 -3.39 -3.10
C ILE A 64 -10.46 -4.79 -2.88
N ALA A 65 -9.64 -5.83 -3.01
CA ALA A 65 -10.10 -7.21 -2.88
C ALA A 65 -10.70 -7.50 -1.49
N SER A 66 -10.05 -7.02 -0.43
CA SER A 66 -10.56 -7.16 0.94
C SER A 66 -11.83 -6.33 1.17
N GLY A 67 -11.93 -5.13 0.60
CA GLY A 67 -13.15 -4.31 0.64
C GLY A 67 -14.34 -4.97 -0.06
N ILE A 68 -14.14 -5.50 -1.27
CA ILE A 68 -15.17 -6.26 -2.00
C ILE A 68 -15.63 -7.48 -1.19
N ASN A 69 -14.70 -8.20 -0.56
CA ASN A 69 -15.01 -9.36 0.28
C ASN A 69 -15.87 -9.00 1.50
N ILE A 70 -15.65 -7.82 2.12
CA ILE A 70 -16.51 -7.32 3.20
C ILE A 70 -17.93 -7.06 2.69
N LEU A 71 -18.06 -6.35 1.57
CA LEU A 71 -19.37 -6.02 0.99
C LEU A 71 -20.17 -7.29 0.65
N LYS A 72 -19.53 -8.26 -0.01
CA LYS A 72 -20.17 -9.54 -0.37
C LYS A 72 -20.64 -10.35 0.83
N ASN A 73 -19.89 -10.33 1.94
CA ASN A 73 -20.26 -11.03 3.17
C ASN A 73 -21.35 -10.31 3.97
N HIS A 74 -21.68 -9.07 3.63
CA HIS A 74 -22.74 -8.29 4.28
C HIS A 74 -24.08 -8.37 3.52
N THR A 75 -24.07 -8.73 2.24
CA THR A 75 -25.26 -8.93 1.40
C THR A 75 -25.84 -10.35 1.46
N LYS A 76 -25.14 -11.31 2.10
CA LYS A 76 -25.62 -12.68 2.39
C LYS A 76 -26.12 -12.77 3.82
#